data_AF-A0A2D0H942-F1
#
_entry.id   AF-A0A2D0H942-F1
#
_cell.length_a   1.000
_cell.length_b   1.000
_cell.length_c   1.000
_cell.angle_alpha   90.00
_cell.angle_beta   90.00
_cell.angle_gamma   90.00
#
_symmetry.space_group_name_H-M   'P 1'
#
loop_
_entity.id
_entity.type
_entity.pdbx_description
1 polymer ?
#
loop_
_entity_poly.entity_id
_entity_poly.type
_entity_poly.pdbx_seq_one_letter_code
_entity_poly.pdbx_strand_id
1 'polypeptide(L)'
;MKFGIDSGHNCPPDTGARGIKFEDNLTLDVGNRVIAKLRALGNEVVVCRPSSANTVRDSLSKRCSTANASRVDTYVSIHFNAFNNQANGTEVYATSDTGRKIAKPVLDEIIKLGFFNRGVKSGSHLYVLKNTDMPAILIECCFLDSQKDMNLFNPEAMANAIVKGLTGKLPSAPVNPVPDEEENIDETILRLQKSLNRLKITDKNGKALVEDGFTGANTKSAVEKFQTIVAVQPTGIADATTWNAINLILAKRIIRPNHAGGAVVRYLQYRLGVENDGVYGSQTEVVVKNFQKQNGLDADGIIGPASWQKLIG
;
A
#
# COMPACT_ATOMS: atom_id res chain seq x y z
N MET A 1 -5.45 15.29 -17.08
CA MET A 1 -6.40 14.16 -17.17
C MET A 1 -6.81 13.77 -15.76
N LYS A 2 -7.98 13.17 -15.60
CA LYS A 2 -8.48 12.64 -14.33
C LYS A 2 -8.40 11.12 -14.34
N PHE A 3 -7.54 10.54 -13.51
CA PHE A 3 -7.38 9.09 -13.40
C PHE A 3 -8.17 8.54 -12.22
N GLY A 4 -8.84 7.41 -12.42
CA GLY A 4 -9.29 6.52 -11.35
C GLY A 4 -8.23 5.45 -11.11
N ILE A 5 -7.53 5.52 -9.98
CA ILE A 5 -6.52 4.51 -9.63
C ILE A 5 -7.11 3.54 -8.61
N ASP A 6 -7.13 2.28 -9.00
CA ASP A 6 -7.65 1.17 -8.23
C ASP A 6 -6.50 0.24 -7.82
N SER A 7 -6.02 0.38 -6.59
CA SER A 7 -5.19 -0.64 -5.95
C SER A 7 -6.08 -1.84 -5.62
N GLY A 8 -5.96 -2.92 -6.41
CA GLY A 8 -6.73 -4.14 -6.25
C GLY A 8 -6.73 -4.65 -4.81
N HIS A 9 -7.77 -5.36 -4.39
CA HIS A 9 -7.85 -5.93 -3.04
C HIS A 9 -7.73 -4.87 -1.92
N ASN A 10 -7.00 -5.12 -0.83
CA ASN A 10 -6.84 -4.16 0.28
C ASN A 10 -8.13 -3.80 1.04
N CYS A 11 -9.11 -4.70 1.02
CA CYS A 11 -10.42 -4.45 1.63
C CYS A 11 -11.09 -5.78 2.01
N PRO A 12 -10.77 -6.39 3.17
CA PRO A 12 -11.32 -7.68 3.58
C PRO A 12 -12.84 -7.77 3.38
N PRO A 13 -13.37 -8.89 2.84
CA PRO A 13 -12.67 -10.15 2.58
C PRO A 13 -11.81 -10.16 1.29
N ASP A 14 -11.79 -9.07 0.54
CA ASP A 14 -11.03 -8.92 -0.71
C ASP A 14 -9.54 -8.63 -0.44
N THR A 15 -8.75 -9.70 -0.32
CA THR A 15 -7.32 -9.63 0.08
C THR A 15 -6.34 -10.17 -0.97
N GLY A 16 -6.84 -10.59 -2.13
CA GLY A 16 -6.01 -11.04 -3.25
C GLY A 16 -5.25 -12.33 -3.00
N ALA A 17 -4.34 -12.62 -3.92
CA ALA A 17 -3.50 -13.81 -3.93
C ALA A 17 -2.36 -13.73 -2.88
N ARG A 18 -1.83 -14.91 -2.55
CA ARG A 18 -0.69 -15.08 -1.65
C ARG A 18 0.35 -15.99 -2.28
N GLY A 19 1.60 -15.59 -2.21
CA GLY A 19 2.77 -16.33 -2.66
C GLY A 19 3.97 -15.95 -1.81
N ILE A 20 5.08 -15.58 -2.46
CA ILE A 20 6.27 -15.04 -1.78
C ILE A 20 5.92 -13.70 -1.13
N LYS A 21 5.10 -12.90 -1.81
CA LYS A 21 4.52 -11.65 -1.30
C LYS A 21 2.99 -11.71 -1.36
N PHE A 22 2.33 -10.71 -0.76
CA PHE A 22 0.86 -10.66 -0.67
C PHE A 22 0.34 -9.58 -1.63
N GLU A 23 -0.70 -9.90 -2.38
CA GLU A 23 -1.15 -9.04 -3.48
C GLU A 23 -1.63 -7.67 -3.01
N ASP A 24 -2.47 -7.65 -1.96
CA ASP A 24 -2.97 -6.42 -1.37
C ASP A 24 -1.83 -5.47 -0.97
N ASN A 25 -0.81 -6.00 -0.31
CA ASN A 25 0.39 -5.25 0.05
C ASN A 25 1.11 -4.62 -1.15
N LEU A 26 1.26 -5.36 -2.25
CA LEU A 26 1.98 -4.90 -3.44
C LEU A 26 1.18 -3.89 -4.27
N THR A 27 -0.12 -4.14 -4.45
CA THR A 27 -1.04 -3.26 -5.17
C THR A 27 -1.22 -1.91 -4.47
N LEU A 28 -1.17 -1.88 -3.13
CA LEU A 28 -1.24 -0.65 -2.37
C LEU A 28 0.02 0.19 -2.54
N ASP A 29 1.21 -0.43 -2.45
CA ASP A 29 2.50 0.25 -2.61
C ASP A 29 2.64 0.84 -4.01
N VAL A 30 2.52 0.02 -5.06
CA VAL A 30 2.61 0.50 -6.45
C VAL A 30 1.52 1.53 -6.76
N GLY A 31 0.29 1.31 -6.28
CA GLY A 31 -0.80 2.26 -6.49
C GLY A 31 -0.55 3.62 -5.85
N ASN A 32 -0.05 3.67 -4.61
CA ASN A 32 0.29 4.94 -3.94
C ASN A 32 1.36 5.72 -4.70
N ARG A 33 2.40 5.03 -5.18
CA ARG A 33 3.46 5.64 -6.01
C ARG A 33 2.91 6.17 -7.33
N VAL A 34 2.07 5.40 -8.02
CA VAL A 34 1.40 5.84 -9.25
C VAL A 34 0.53 7.07 -8.99
N ILE A 35 -0.26 7.08 -7.92
CA ILE A 35 -1.09 8.22 -7.51
C ILE A 35 -0.24 9.47 -7.29
N ALA A 36 0.84 9.35 -6.51
CA ALA A 36 1.73 10.48 -6.19
C ALA A 36 2.37 11.07 -7.46
N LYS A 37 2.85 10.20 -8.35
CA LYS A 37 3.50 10.61 -9.61
C LYS A 37 2.53 11.24 -10.61
N LEU A 38 1.33 10.69 -10.75
CA LEU A 38 0.30 11.29 -11.60
C LEU A 38 -0.10 12.68 -11.09
N ARG A 39 -0.25 12.86 -9.77
CA ARG A 39 -0.50 14.17 -9.15
C ARG A 39 0.66 15.15 -9.36
N ALA A 40 1.90 14.69 -9.23
CA ALA A 40 3.09 15.52 -9.49
C ALA A 40 3.20 15.98 -10.95
N LEU A 41 2.63 15.20 -11.90
CA LEU A 41 2.48 15.61 -13.30
C LEU A 41 1.28 16.53 -13.56
N GLY A 42 0.57 16.98 -12.52
CA GLY A 42 -0.57 17.88 -12.62
C GLY A 42 -1.89 17.19 -12.98
N ASN A 43 -1.97 15.85 -12.87
CA ASN A 43 -3.21 15.12 -13.10
C ASN A 43 -4.08 15.06 -11.84
N GLU A 44 -5.39 15.08 -12.03
CA GLU A 44 -6.33 14.74 -10.97
C GLU A 44 -6.35 13.22 -10.77
N VAL A 45 -6.37 12.77 -9.52
CA VAL A 45 -6.38 11.34 -9.19
C VAL A 45 -7.41 11.03 -8.13
N VAL A 46 -8.38 10.20 -8.51
CA VAL A 46 -9.40 9.60 -7.65
C VAL A 46 -8.90 8.23 -7.21
N VAL A 47 -8.88 7.99 -5.90
CA VAL A 47 -8.57 6.67 -5.33
C VAL A 47 -9.84 5.85 -5.31
N CYS A 48 -9.88 4.77 -6.11
CA CYS A 48 -11.07 3.92 -6.25
C CYS A 48 -11.12 2.76 -5.25
N ARG A 49 -10.00 2.49 -4.55
CA ARG A 49 -9.92 1.43 -3.52
C ARG A 49 -10.83 1.76 -2.33
N PRO A 50 -11.81 0.90 -1.97
CA PRO A 50 -12.66 1.10 -0.81
C PRO A 50 -11.89 0.89 0.51
N SER A 51 -12.38 1.50 1.59
CA SER A 51 -11.86 1.30 2.94
C SER A 51 -12.40 0.05 3.64
N SER A 52 -13.60 -0.42 3.26
CA SER A 52 -14.26 -1.62 3.77
C SER A 52 -15.31 -2.17 2.79
N ALA A 53 -15.55 -3.49 2.84
CA ALA A 53 -16.51 -4.19 1.99
C ALA A 53 -17.03 -5.45 2.67
N ASN A 54 -18.30 -5.81 2.42
CA ASN A 54 -18.91 -6.99 3.04
C ASN A 54 -18.59 -8.28 2.27
N THR A 55 -18.35 -8.17 0.96
CA THR A 55 -18.02 -9.28 0.07
C THR A 55 -17.05 -8.82 -1.01
N VAL A 56 -16.42 -9.77 -1.72
CA VAL A 56 -15.59 -9.43 -2.89
C VAL A 56 -16.41 -8.70 -3.96
N ARG A 57 -17.66 -9.10 -4.19
CA ARG A 57 -18.54 -8.42 -5.15
C ARG A 57 -18.88 -6.99 -4.73
N ASP A 58 -19.09 -6.75 -3.43
CA ASP A 58 -19.30 -5.41 -2.88
C ASP A 58 -18.05 -4.53 -3.07
N SER A 59 -16.85 -5.08 -2.77
CA SER A 59 -15.57 -4.41 -3.03
C SER A 59 -15.44 -3.97 -4.49
N LEU A 60 -15.65 -4.89 -5.43
CA LEU A 60 -15.58 -4.62 -6.87
C LEU A 60 -16.61 -3.57 -7.32
N SER A 61 -17.84 -3.65 -6.80
CA SER A 61 -18.91 -2.69 -7.08
C SER A 61 -18.57 -1.27 -6.60
N LYS A 62 -18.03 -1.13 -5.38
CA LYS A 62 -17.64 0.16 -4.80
C LYS A 62 -16.52 0.84 -5.60
N ARG A 63 -15.55 0.07 -6.12
CA ARG A 63 -14.47 0.61 -6.98
C ARG A 63 -15.03 1.22 -8.25
N CYS A 64 -15.89 0.48 -8.95
CA CYS A 64 -16.56 0.94 -10.17
C CYS A 64 -17.42 2.16 -9.89
N SER A 65 -18.23 2.11 -8.84
CA SER A 65 -19.13 3.20 -8.44
C SER A 65 -18.35 4.49 -8.16
N THR A 66 -17.21 4.38 -7.47
CA THR A 66 -16.33 5.54 -7.18
C THR A 66 -15.78 6.16 -8.46
N ALA A 67 -15.30 5.35 -9.40
CA ALA A 67 -14.78 5.81 -10.69
C ALA A 67 -15.88 6.48 -11.54
N ASN A 68 -17.04 5.83 -11.67
CA ASN A 68 -18.17 6.30 -12.47
C ASN A 68 -18.77 7.59 -11.90
N ALA A 69 -19.02 7.63 -10.58
CA ALA A 69 -19.54 8.82 -9.90
C ALA A 69 -18.59 10.02 -10.02
N SER A 70 -17.27 9.75 -10.04
CA SER A 70 -16.25 10.79 -10.17
C SER A 70 -15.97 11.20 -11.62
N ARG A 71 -16.57 10.51 -12.60
CA ARG A 71 -16.39 10.74 -14.04
C ARG A 71 -14.91 10.86 -14.44
N VAL A 72 -14.11 9.87 -14.03
CA VAL A 72 -12.69 9.83 -14.40
C VAL A 72 -12.54 9.57 -15.91
N ASP A 73 -11.48 10.09 -16.52
CA ASP A 73 -11.19 9.93 -17.95
C ASP A 73 -10.64 8.53 -18.28
N THR A 74 -9.93 7.92 -17.33
CA THR A 74 -9.32 6.59 -17.48
C THR A 74 -9.29 5.88 -16.13
N TYR A 75 -9.70 4.62 -16.12
CA TYR A 75 -9.62 3.74 -14.96
C TYR A 75 -8.43 2.77 -15.09
N VAL A 76 -7.60 2.70 -14.06
CA VAL A 76 -6.41 1.85 -14.02
C VAL A 76 -6.46 1.01 -12.75
N SER A 77 -6.69 -0.28 -12.91
CA SER A 77 -6.62 -1.26 -11.82
C SER A 77 -5.25 -1.93 -11.79
N ILE A 78 -4.65 -2.00 -10.61
CA ILE A 78 -3.29 -2.51 -10.39
C ILE A 78 -3.40 -3.79 -9.56
N HIS A 79 -2.85 -4.88 -10.10
CA HIS A 79 -2.92 -6.24 -9.58
C HIS A 79 -1.57 -6.97 -9.71
N PHE A 80 -1.46 -8.12 -9.04
CA PHE A 80 -0.33 -9.05 -9.20
C PHE A 80 -0.86 -10.48 -9.32
N ASN A 81 -0.32 -11.20 -10.29
CA ASN A 81 -0.82 -12.53 -10.63
C ASN A 81 -0.24 -13.59 -9.69
N ALA A 82 -0.88 -14.76 -9.62
CA ALA A 82 -0.34 -15.94 -8.96
C ALA A 82 -0.88 -17.20 -9.65
N PHE A 83 -0.07 -18.26 -9.72
CA PHE A 83 -0.52 -19.49 -10.35
C PHE A 83 0.10 -20.76 -9.74
N ASN A 84 1.38 -21.01 -10.01
CA ASN A 84 2.04 -22.30 -9.72
C ASN A 84 3.52 -22.16 -9.35
N ASN A 85 3.94 -20.98 -8.91
CA ASN A 85 5.32 -20.59 -8.61
C ASN A 85 6.31 -20.58 -9.80
N GLN A 86 5.91 -20.97 -11.01
CA GLN A 86 6.77 -21.00 -12.21
C GLN A 86 6.36 -19.96 -13.26
N ALA A 87 5.06 -19.70 -13.39
CA ALA A 87 4.55 -18.65 -14.25
C ALA A 87 5.22 -17.30 -13.90
N ASN A 88 5.51 -16.49 -14.92
CA ASN A 88 6.18 -15.20 -14.76
C ASN A 88 5.79 -14.24 -15.87
N GLY A 89 6.04 -12.96 -15.64
CA GLY A 89 5.82 -11.88 -16.59
C GLY A 89 4.61 -11.02 -16.29
N THR A 90 4.43 -10.00 -17.14
CA THR A 90 3.36 -9.00 -17.02
C THR A 90 2.33 -9.16 -18.13
N GLU A 91 1.07 -8.88 -17.82
CA GLU A 91 -0.05 -8.78 -18.76
C GLU A 91 -0.94 -7.59 -18.40
N VAL A 92 -1.57 -7.00 -19.42
CA VAL A 92 -2.55 -5.92 -19.21
C VAL A 92 -3.85 -6.31 -19.90
N TYR A 93 -4.95 -6.22 -19.16
CA TYR A 93 -6.29 -6.51 -19.66
C TYR A 93 -7.02 -5.23 -20.04
N ALA A 94 -7.75 -5.27 -21.16
CA ALA A 94 -8.65 -4.21 -21.58
C ALA A 94 -9.86 -4.82 -22.30
N THR A 95 -11.00 -4.14 -22.25
CA THR A 95 -12.25 -4.56 -22.90
C THR A 95 -12.51 -3.84 -24.22
N SER A 96 -12.07 -2.59 -24.36
CA SER A 96 -12.30 -1.75 -25.54
C SER A 96 -11.02 -1.48 -26.34
N ASP A 97 -11.16 -1.07 -27.60
CA ASP A 97 -10.03 -0.64 -28.44
C ASP A 97 -9.30 0.57 -27.85
N THR A 98 -10.04 1.52 -27.26
CA THR A 98 -9.46 2.65 -26.53
C THR A 98 -8.67 2.16 -25.32
N GLY A 99 -9.22 1.22 -24.53
CA GLY A 99 -8.52 0.59 -23.42
C GLY A 99 -7.24 -0.13 -23.88
N ARG A 100 -7.28 -0.86 -25.01
CA ARG A 100 -6.09 -1.51 -25.58
C ARG A 100 -5.01 -0.51 -26.01
N LYS A 101 -5.40 0.64 -26.56
CA LYS A 101 -4.47 1.74 -26.91
C LYS A 101 -3.80 2.36 -25.68
N ILE A 102 -4.47 2.36 -24.52
CA ILE A 102 -3.89 2.77 -23.22
C ILE A 102 -3.02 1.67 -22.62
N ALA A 103 -3.47 0.41 -22.69
CA ALA A 103 -2.78 -0.75 -22.11
C ALA A 103 -1.42 -1.02 -22.76
N LYS A 104 -1.32 -0.82 -24.08
CA LYS A 104 -0.11 -1.17 -24.84
C LYS A 104 1.14 -0.37 -24.41
N PRO A 105 1.11 0.98 -24.32
CA PRO A 105 2.24 1.74 -23.80
C PRO A 105 2.63 1.37 -22.36
N VAL A 106 1.65 1.08 -21.50
CA VAL A 106 1.92 0.62 -20.11
C VAL A 106 2.66 -0.70 -20.11
N LEU A 107 2.18 -1.69 -20.85
CA LEU A 107 2.85 -2.98 -21.01
C LEU A 107 4.27 -2.80 -21.58
N ASP A 108 4.43 -1.96 -22.61
CA ASP A 108 5.71 -1.71 -23.27
C ASP A 108 6.77 -1.10 -22.33
N GLU A 109 6.36 -0.24 -21.39
CA GLU A 109 7.29 0.30 -20.39
C GLU A 109 7.61 -0.74 -19.30
N ILE A 110 6.65 -1.58 -18.88
CA ILE A 110 6.90 -2.61 -17.86
C ILE A 110 7.86 -3.69 -18.38
N ILE A 111 7.70 -4.14 -19.62
CA ILE A 111 8.58 -5.20 -20.18
C ILE A 111 10.04 -4.72 -20.34
N LYS A 112 10.29 -3.40 -20.43
CA LYS A 112 11.67 -2.84 -20.43
C LYS A 112 12.38 -3.06 -19.10
N LEU A 113 11.66 -3.32 -18.02
CA LEU A 113 12.23 -3.70 -16.73
C LEU A 113 12.74 -5.15 -16.73
N GLY A 114 12.46 -5.95 -17.77
CA GLY A 114 12.93 -7.33 -17.92
C GLY A 114 11.87 -8.40 -17.69
N PHE A 115 10.62 -8.02 -17.40
CA PHE A 115 9.51 -8.96 -17.23
C PHE A 115 9.16 -9.65 -18.55
N PHE A 116 8.80 -10.93 -18.48
CA PHE A 116 8.30 -11.66 -19.65
C PHE A 116 7.01 -11.02 -20.17
N ASN A 117 6.94 -10.76 -21.48
CA ASN A 117 5.79 -10.10 -22.10
C ASN A 117 4.67 -11.12 -22.37
N ARG A 118 3.57 -11.03 -21.61
CA ARG A 118 2.39 -11.89 -21.80
C ARG A 118 1.28 -11.22 -22.63
N GLY A 119 1.50 -9.99 -23.08
CA GLY A 119 0.63 -9.28 -24.01
C GLY A 119 -0.53 -8.52 -23.39
N VAL A 120 -1.23 -7.77 -24.24
CA VAL A 120 -2.50 -7.13 -23.92
C VAL A 120 -3.65 -8.09 -24.22
N LYS A 121 -4.41 -8.47 -23.19
CA LYS A 121 -5.43 -9.52 -23.24
C LYS A 121 -6.85 -8.97 -23.14
N SER A 122 -7.83 -9.79 -23.53
CA SER A 122 -9.24 -9.45 -23.34
C SER A 122 -9.62 -9.49 -21.87
N GLY A 123 -10.09 -8.35 -21.35
CA GLY A 123 -10.59 -8.21 -19.99
C GLY A 123 -12.09 -8.50 -19.83
N SER A 124 -12.77 -9.08 -20.83
CA SER A 124 -14.24 -9.21 -20.87
C SER A 124 -14.85 -10.09 -19.76
N HIS A 125 -14.01 -10.80 -19.00
CA HIS A 125 -14.40 -11.59 -17.83
C HIS A 125 -14.19 -10.84 -16.50
N LEU A 126 -13.45 -9.73 -16.50
CA LEU A 126 -13.07 -8.99 -15.30
C LEU A 126 -14.14 -7.97 -14.92
N TYR A 127 -14.62 -8.04 -13.68
CA TYR A 127 -15.74 -7.22 -13.21
C TYR A 127 -15.49 -5.72 -13.39
N VAL A 128 -14.34 -5.21 -12.94
CA VAL A 128 -14.06 -3.77 -12.95
C VAL A 128 -13.95 -3.18 -14.35
N LEU A 129 -13.51 -3.97 -15.33
CA LEU A 129 -13.41 -3.54 -16.73
C LEU A 129 -14.73 -3.58 -17.48
N LYS A 130 -15.73 -4.29 -16.95
CA LYS A 130 -17.08 -4.37 -17.51
C LYS A 130 -18.05 -3.35 -16.92
N ASN A 131 -17.80 -2.90 -15.69
CA ASN A 131 -18.74 -2.09 -14.91
C ASN A 131 -18.24 -0.65 -14.70
N THR A 132 -17.15 -0.25 -15.36
CA THR A 132 -16.69 1.13 -15.43
C THR A 132 -17.13 1.77 -16.75
N ASP A 133 -17.53 3.05 -16.69
CA ASP A 133 -18.15 3.74 -17.84
C ASP A 133 -17.11 4.36 -18.80
N MET A 134 -15.86 4.48 -18.36
CA MET A 134 -14.75 5.07 -19.11
C MET A 134 -13.77 3.99 -19.61
N PRO A 135 -12.83 4.32 -20.52
CA PRO A 135 -11.75 3.40 -20.88
C PRO A 135 -11.01 2.88 -19.64
N ALA A 136 -10.91 1.56 -19.54
CA ALA A 136 -10.36 0.89 -18.36
C ALA A 136 -9.30 -0.13 -18.76
N ILE A 137 -8.25 -0.22 -17.93
CA ILE A 137 -7.23 -1.27 -17.99
C ILE A 137 -7.05 -1.92 -16.62
N LEU A 138 -6.68 -3.20 -16.60
CA LEU A 138 -6.21 -3.90 -15.41
C LEU A 138 -4.81 -4.45 -15.67
N ILE A 139 -3.85 -4.08 -14.83
CA ILE A 139 -2.45 -4.41 -14.97
C ILE A 139 -2.13 -5.53 -14.00
N GLU A 140 -1.73 -6.69 -14.51
CA GLU A 140 -1.02 -7.70 -13.73
C GLU A 140 0.48 -7.38 -13.80
N CYS A 141 0.99 -6.75 -12.74
CA CYS A 141 2.35 -6.20 -12.73
C CYS A 141 3.39 -7.30 -12.93
N CYS A 142 3.28 -8.39 -12.18
CA CYS A 142 4.05 -9.63 -12.32
C CYS A 142 3.45 -10.74 -11.44
N PHE A 143 4.08 -11.92 -11.37
CA PHE A 143 3.63 -13.05 -10.54
C PHE A 143 4.23 -13.00 -9.12
N LEU A 144 3.41 -12.81 -8.09
CA LEU A 144 3.86 -12.68 -6.69
C LEU A 144 4.29 -14.00 -6.04
N ASP A 145 4.04 -15.13 -6.70
CA ASP A 145 4.46 -16.47 -6.31
C ASP A 145 5.69 -16.95 -7.09
N SER A 146 6.18 -16.15 -8.04
CA SER A 146 7.34 -16.46 -8.88
C SER A 146 8.61 -15.85 -8.32
N GLN A 147 9.58 -16.68 -7.93
CA GLN A 147 10.87 -16.19 -7.43
C GLN A 147 11.59 -15.33 -8.46
N LYS A 148 11.45 -15.65 -9.75
CA LYS A 148 12.05 -14.89 -10.84
C LYS A 148 11.51 -13.47 -10.91
N ASP A 149 10.18 -13.32 -10.87
CA ASP A 149 9.56 -11.99 -10.91
C ASP A 149 9.81 -11.22 -9.61
N MET A 150 9.78 -11.88 -8.46
CA MET A 150 10.04 -11.23 -7.17
C MET A 150 11.49 -10.78 -6.99
N ASN A 151 12.47 -11.45 -7.63
CA ASN A 151 13.85 -10.99 -7.67
C ASN A 151 14.02 -9.73 -8.55
N LEU A 152 13.18 -9.57 -9.58
CA LEU A 152 13.22 -8.44 -10.50
C LEU A 152 12.38 -7.25 -10.00
N PHE A 153 11.33 -7.53 -9.24
CA PHE A 153 10.35 -6.55 -8.83
C PHE A 153 10.94 -5.46 -7.95
N ASN A 154 10.79 -4.22 -8.42
CA ASN A 154 11.04 -3.01 -7.67
C ASN A 154 9.79 -2.11 -7.80
N PRO A 155 9.12 -1.73 -6.69
CA PRO A 155 7.84 -1.02 -6.74
C PRO A 155 7.97 0.38 -7.36
N GLU A 156 9.10 1.06 -7.16
CA GLU A 156 9.39 2.36 -7.74
C GLU A 156 9.55 2.28 -9.26
N ALA A 157 10.33 1.32 -9.76
CA ALA A 157 10.51 1.08 -11.18
C ALA A 157 9.20 0.68 -11.87
N MET A 158 8.41 -0.18 -11.23
CA MET A 158 7.08 -0.57 -11.71
C MET A 158 6.13 0.64 -11.81
N ALA A 159 6.06 1.46 -10.76
CA ALA A 159 5.23 2.67 -10.77
C ALA A 159 5.69 3.66 -11.84
N ASN A 160 6.99 3.84 -12.04
CA ASN A 160 7.54 4.67 -13.11
C ASN A 160 7.15 4.14 -14.50
N ALA A 161 7.25 2.84 -14.73
CA ALA A 161 6.82 2.23 -16.00
C ALA A 161 5.33 2.46 -16.27
N ILE A 162 4.47 2.25 -15.27
CA ILE A 162 3.03 2.49 -15.38
C ILE A 162 2.74 3.96 -15.71
N VAL A 163 3.29 4.91 -14.95
CA VAL A 163 3.05 6.34 -15.15
C VAL A 163 3.57 6.82 -16.49
N LYS A 164 4.75 6.36 -16.90
CA LYS A 164 5.32 6.70 -18.19
C LYS A 164 4.51 6.12 -19.34
N GLY A 165 3.98 4.90 -19.20
CA GLY A 165 3.06 4.33 -20.19
C GLY A 165 1.75 5.11 -20.29
N LEU A 166 1.19 5.52 -19.16
CA LEU A 166 -0.08 6.27 -19.13
C LEU A 166 0.04 7.71 -19.67
N THR A 167 1.19 8.36 -19.45
CA THR A 167 1.33 9.81 -19.69
C THR A 167 2.41 10.21 -20.69
N GLY A 168 3.26 9.27 -21.09
CA GLY A 168 4.47 9.51 -21.88
C GLY A 168 5.60 10.21 -21.11
N LYS A 169 5.42 10.52 -19.82
CA LYS A 169 6.35 11.33 -19.02
C LYS A 169 6.57 10.76 -17.63
N LEU A 170 7.65 11.19 -17.00
CA LEU A 170 7.88 11.04 -15.57
C LEU A 170 8.08 12.43 -14.94
N PRO A 171 7.74 12.60 -13.65
CA PRO A 171 8.10 13.80 -12.90
C PRO A 171 9.61 14.09 -13.00
N SER A 172 9.98 15.36 -13.14
CA SER A 172 11.37 15.80 -13.30
C SER A 172 12.20 15.73 -12.01
N ALA A 173 11.53 15.75 -10.86
CA ALA A 173 12.13 15.44 -9.57
C ALA A 173 11.65 14.05 -9.13
N PRO A 174 12.46 13.28 -8.38
CA PRO A 174 11.97 12.13 -7.63
C PRO A 174 10.75 12.59 -6.83
N VAL A 175 9.59 12.01 -7.13
CA VAL A 175 8.42 12.24 -6.27
C VAL A 175 8.75 11.53 -4.99
N ASN A 176 8.92 12.28 -3.91
CA ASN A 176 9.09 11.70 -2.59
C ASN A 176 7.97 10.66 -2.42
N PRO A 177 8.32 9.38 -2.21
CA PRO A 177 7.31 8.37 -1.95
C PRO A 177 6.41 8.87 -0.83
N VAL A 178 5.12 8.55 -0.92
CA VAL A 178 4.15 8.95 0.09
C VAL A 178 4.74 8.54 1.46
N PRO A 179 4.61 9.35 2.54
CA PRO A 179 5.27 9.09 3.83
C PRO A 179 5.03 7.69 4.44
N ASP A 180 4.06 6.96 3.89
CA ASP A 180 3.47 5.70 4.33
C ASP A 180 3.85 4.51 3.41
N GLU A 181 5.12 4.39 2.99
CA GLU A 181 5.59 3.27 2.14
C GLU A 181 6.74 2.50 2.81
N GLU A 182 6.76 1.18 2.59
CA GLU A 182 7.71 0.23 3.21
C GLU A 182 9.17 0.51 2.78
N GLU A 183 9.38 0.98 1.55
CA GLU A 183 10.70 1.24 0.95
C GLU A 183 11.01 2.76 0.86
N ASN A 184 10.44 3.59 1.74
CA ASN A 184 10.77 5.01 1.76
C ASN A 184 12.19 5.24 2.31
N ILE A 185 13.09 5.76 1.45
CA ILE A 185 14.51 5.97 1.73
C ILE A 185 14.86 7.32 2.37
N ASP A 186 13.88 8.21 2.59
CA ASP A 186 14.13 9.51 3.23
C ASP A 186 14.41 9.29 4.72
N GLU A 187 15.64 9.55 5.17
CA GLU A 187 16.04 9.38 6.57
C GLU A 187 16.19 10.71 7.32
N THR A 188 15.61 11.80 6.80
CA THR A 188 15.73 13.13 7.42
C THR A 188 15.12 13.17 8.82
N ILE A 189 15.72 13.95 9.72
CA ILE A 189 15.22 14.13 11.09
C ILE A 189 13.82 14.75 11.12
N LEU A 190 13.53 15.66 10.18
CA LEU A 190 12.19 16.23 10.05
C LEU A 190 11.15 15.15 9.72
N ARG A 191 11.48 14.21 8.82
CA ARG A 191 10.61 13.06 8.54
C ARG A 191 10.49 12.16 9.76
N LEU A 192 11.59 11.90 10.48
CA LEU A 192 11.57 11.08 11.68
C LEU A 192 10.58 11.64 12.71
N GLN A 193 10.65 12.93 12.98
CA GLN A 193 9.75 13.62 13.92
C GLN A 193 8.29 13.51 13.47
N LYS A 194 8.00 13.78 12.19
CA LYS A 194 6.67 13.62 11.59
C LYS A 194 6.15 12.19 11.71
N SER A 195 6.99 11.21 11.41
CA SER A 195 6.66 9.79 11.50
C SER A 195 6.33 9.38 12.93
N LEU A 196 7.18 9.72 13.90
CA LEU A 196 6.95 9.42 15.31
C LEU A 196 5.69 10.09 15.85
N ASN A 197 5.45 11.36 15.51
CA ASN A 197 4.22 12.08 15.86
C ASN A 197 2.97 11.39 15.29
N ARG A 198 3.04 10.95 14.04
CA ARG A 198 1.94 10.23 13.38
C ARG A 198 1.68 8.87 14.02
N LEU A 199 2.74 8.16 14.40
CA LEU A 199 2.70 6.95 15.20
C LEU A 199 2.31 7.19 16.67
N LYS A 200 2.00 8.44 17.05
CA LYS A 200 1.64 8.83 18.42
C LYS A 200 2.72 8.44 19.44
N ILE A 201 3.99 8.40 19.00
CA ILE A 201 5.14 8.19 19.88
C ILE A 201 5.55 9.54 20.45
N THR A 202 5.51 9.62 21.77
CA THR A 202 5.85 10.82 22.52
C THR A 202 7.25 10.76 23.10
N ASP A 203 7.79 11.92 23.47
CA ASP A 203 9.04 12.02 24.22
C ASP A 203 8.91 11.43 25.64
N LYS A 204 10.01 11.44 26.39
CA LYS A 204 10.06 10.99 27.79
C LYS A 204 9.08 11.71 28.73
N ASN A 205 8.60 12.89 28.37
CA ASN A 205 7.64 13.69 29.16
C ASN A 205 6.19 13.47 28.68
N GLY A 206 5.96 12.57 27.73
CA GLY A 206 4.64 12.33 27.16
C GLY A 206 4.19 13.38 26.15
N LYS A 207 5.08 14.26 25.66
CA LYS A 207 4.75 15.30 24.68
C LYS A 207 5.04 14.85 23.24
N ALA A 208 4.27 15.39 22.29
CA ALA A 208 4.58 15.27 20.87
C ALA A 208 5.90 15.99 20.55
N LEU A 209 6.61 15.53 19.52
CA LEU A 209 7.85 16.12 19.07
C LEU A 209 7.60 17.43 18.32
N VAL A 210 8.49 18.39 18.50
CA VAL A 210 8.58 19.55 17.62
C VAL A 210 9.20 19.09 16.29
N GLU A 211 8.58 19.46 15.17
CA GLU A 211 9.01 19.08 13.82
C GLU A 211 9.99 20.13 13.25
N ASP A 212 11.14 20.25 13.89
CA ASP A 212 12.15 21.28 13.62
C ASP A 212 13.38 20.77 12.85
N GLY A 213 13.47 19.46 12.60
CA GLY A 213 14.61 18.84 11.94
C GLY A 213 15.86 18.69 12.82
N PHE A 214 15.77 18.96 14.13
CA PHE A 214 16.90 18.86 15.06
C PHE A 214 16.83 17.60 15.95
N THR A 215 17.97 16.92 16.08
CA THR A 215 18.10 15.75 16.95
C THR A 215 18.38 16.16 18.39
N GLY A 216 17.36 16.73 19.05
CA GLY A 216 17.41 17.07 20.48
C GLY A 216 17.15 15.89 21.41
N ALA A 217 17.29 16.11 22.72
CA ALA A 217 17.05 15.09 23.74
C ALA A 217 15.63 14.48 23.70
N ASN A 218 14.62 15.29 23.33
CA ASN A 218 13.25 14.81 23.20
C ASN A 218 13.10 13.88 21.99
N THR A 219 13.64 14.26 20.82
CA THR A 219 13.69 13.40 19.62
C THR A 219 14.39 12.08 19.94
N LYS A 220 15.57 12.12 20.58
CA LYS A 220 16.31 10.92 20.99
C LYS A 220 15.46 10.01 21.89
N SER A 221 14.81 10.57 22.91
CA SER A 221 13.99 9.78 23.84
C SER A 221 12.76 9.14 23.18
N ALA A 222 12.16 9.82 22.19
CA ALA A 222 11.05 9.25 21.43
C ALA A 222 11.52 8.11 20.52
N VAL A 223 12.73 8.22 19.95
CA VAL A 223 13.35 7.13 19.18
C VAL A 223 13.61 5.93 20.08
N GLU A 224 14.23 6.10 21.26
CA GLU A 224 14.46 5.02 22.23
C GLU A 224 13.14 4.33 22.63
N LYS A 225 12.09 5.12 22.86
CA LYS A 225 10.76 4.62 23.18
C LYS A 225 10.17 3.79 22.04
N PHE A 226 10.22 4.30 20.80
CA PHE A 226 9.77 3.56 19.63
C PHE A 226 10.54 2.26 19.47
N GLN A 227 11.88 2.32 19.57
CA GLN A 227 12.75 1.16 19.45
C GLN A 227 12.40 0.07 20.48
N THR A 228 12.15 0.49 21.72
CA THR A 228 11.66 -0.40 22.79
C THR A 228 10.33 -1.04 22.44
N ILE A 229 9.37 -0.24 21.93
CA ILE A 229 8.05 -0.74 21.53
C ILE A 229 8.18 -1.83 20.47
N VAL A 230 9.01 -1.62 19.45
CA VAL A 230 9.15 -2.56 18.33
C VAL A 230 10.21 -3.64 18.54
N ALA A 231 10.76 -3.74 19.75
CA ALA A 231 11.81 -4.69 20.16
C ALA A 231 13.08 -4.65 19.29
N VAL A 232 13.56 -3.44 19.00
CA VAL A 232 14.90 -3.20 18.44
C VAL A 232 15.76 -2.50 19.51
N GLN A 233 17.09 -2.50 19.32
CA GLN A 233 18.00 -1.93 20.32
C GLN A 233 17.71 -0.43 20.53
N PRO A 234 17.47 0.03 21.78
CA PRO A 234 17.08 1.41 22.07
C PRO A 234 18.29 2.35 22.08
N THR A 235 18.90 2.56 20.92
CA THR A 235 20.09 3.41 20.74
C THR A 235 19.77 4.91 20.78
N GLY A 236 18.51 5.28 20.55
CA GLY A 236 18.07 6.65 20.33
C GLY A 236 18.51 7.24 18.99
N ILE A 237 19.08 6.41 18.12
CA ILE A 237 19.50 6.75 16.77
C ILE A 237 18.57 5.99 15.80
N ALA A 238 17.91 6.72 14.89
CA ALA A 238 17.07 6.11 13.87
C ALA A 238 17.94 5.53 12.74
N ASP A 239 18.49 4.35 12.97
CA ASP A 239 19.23 3.56 11.99
C ASP A 239 18.31 2.84 10.99
N ALA A 240 18.90 2.11 10.03
CA ALA A 240 18.14 1.36 9.02
C ALA A 240 17.14 0.38 9.64
N THR A 241 17.46 -0.25 10.77
CA THR A 241 16.54 -1.16 11.49
C THR A 241 15.32 -0.41 12.02
N THR A 242 15.55 0.78 12.59
CA THR A 242 14.51 1.66 13.12
C THR A 242 13.62 2.19 11.99
N TRP A 243 14.22 2.64 10.88
CA TRP A 243 13.49 3.10 9.71
C TRP A 243 12.67 2.00 9.05
N ASN A 244 13.22 0.78 8.93
CA ASN A 244 12.47 -0.37 8.43
C ASN A 244 11.22 -0.62 9.28
N ALA A 245 11.32 -0.56 10.61
CA ALA A 245 10.16 -0.69 11.50
C ALA A 245 9.14 0.45 11.33
N ILE A 246 9.59 1.70 11.25
CA ILE A 246 8.72 2.86 11.00
C ILE A 246 7.96 2.70 9.69
N ASN A 247 8.68 2.38 8.61
CA ASN A 247 8.12 2.23 7.28
C ASN A 247 7.12 1.07 7.22
N LEU A 248 7.43 -0.07 7.85
CA LEU A 248 6.53 -1.21 7.96
C LEU A 248 5.19 -0.86 8.61
N ILE A 249 5.21 -0.03 9.67
CA ILE A 249 4.00 0.39 10.37
C ILE A 249 3.24 1.45 9.56
N LEU A 250 3.96 2.45 9.03
CA LEU A 250 3.34 3.53 8.26
C LEU A 250 2.77 3.04 6.92
N ALA A 251 3.27 1.92 6.37
CA ALA A 251 2.68 1.24 5.23
C ALA A 251 1.23 0.78 5.46
N LYS A 252 0.75 0.76 6.72
CA LYS A 252 -0.66 0.49 7.08
C LYS A 252 -1.23 -0.77 6.40
N ARG A 253 -0.38 -1.80 6.33
CA ARG A 253 -0.75 -3.09 5.76
C ARG A 253 -1.85 -3.76 6.56
N ILE A 254 -2.60 -4.63 5.90
CA ILE A 254 -3.63 -5.44 6.56
C ILE A 254 -2.98 -6.37 7.57
N ILE A 255 -3.36 -6.30 8.85
CA ILE A 255 -2.90 -7.24 9.89
C ILE A 255 -4.06 -8.15 10.30
N ARG A 256 -3.83 -9.45 10.39
CA ARG A 256 -4.87 -10.47 10.69
C ARG A 256 -4.27 -11.64 11.45
N PRO A 257 -5.11 -12.52 12.06
CA PRO A 257 -4.63 -13.77 12.66
C PRO A 257 -3.76 -14.56 11.67
N ASN A 258 -2.65 -15.11 12.18
CA ASN A 258 -1.61 -15.83 11.43
C ASN A 258 -0.67 -14.96 10.56
N HIS A 259 -0.69 -13.63 10.66
CA HIS A 259 0.46 -12.84 10.20
C HIS A 259 1.66 -13.14 11.09
N ALA A 260 2.81 -13.49 10.50
CA ALA A 260 4.06 -13.64 11.24
C ALA A 260 4.39 -12.32 11.95
N GLY A 261 4.82 -12.43 13.20
CA GLY A 261 4.99 -11.33 14.14
C GLY A 261 6.03 -10.28 13.75
N GLY A 262 6.31 -9.35 14.67
CA GLY A 262 7.39 -8.36 14.51
C GLY A 262 6.97 -6.94 14.83
N ALA A 263 7.72 -5.96 14.32
CA ALA A 263 7.59 -4.54 14.66
C ALA A 263 6.15 -4.00 14.53
N VAL A 264 5.43 -4.41 13.49
CA VAL A 264 4.06 -3.95 13.23
C VAL A 264 3.07 -4.46 14.29
N VAL A 265 3.16 -5.74 14.64
CA VAL A 265 2.29 -6.35 15.65
C VAL A 265 2.62 -5.79 17.04
N ARG A 266 3.92 -5.61 17.34
CA ARG A 266 4.36 -4.99 18.59
C ARG A 266 3.83 -3.57 18.77
N TYR A 267 3.92 -2.77 17.71
CA TYR A 267 3.36 -1.42 17.70
C TYR A 267 1.83 -1.44 17.87
N LEU A 268 1.13 -2.33 17.17
CA LEU A 268 -0.31 -2.50 17.33
C LEU A 268 -0.67 -2.83 18.79
N GLN A 269 0.01 -3.80 19.39
CA GLN A 269 -0.22 -4.23 20.76
C GLN A 269 0.02 -3.11 21.77
N TYR A 270 1.11 -2.35 21.59
CA TYR A 270 1.38 -1.13 22.36
C TYR A 270 0.22 -0.13 22.27
N ARG A 271 -0.27 0.12 21.05
CA ARG A 271 -1.37 1.08 20.82
C ARG A 271 -2.71 0.63 21.37
N LEU A 272 -2.92 -0.68 21.46
CA LEU A 272 -4.14 -1.29 22.00
C LEU A 272 -4.06 -1.57 23.51
N GLY A 273 -2.90 -1.35 24.14
CA GLY A 273 -2.73 -1.55 25.58
C GLY A 273 -2.75 -3.02 25.99
N VAL A 274 -2.20 -3.92 25.17
CA VAL A 274 -2.09 -5.36 25.46
C VAL A 274 -0.65 -5.79 25.61
N GLU A 275 -0.43 -7.05 25.98
CA GLU A 275 0.90 -7.66 26.01
C GLU A 275 1.61 -7.47 24.66
N ASN A 276 2.80 -6.89 24.71
CA ASN A 276 3.62 -6.58 23.55
C ASN A 276 4.63 -7.72 23.31
N ASP A 277 4.12 -8.87 22.88
CA ASP A 277 4.92 -10.06 22.54
C ASP A 277 5.32 -10.09 21.05
N GLY A 278 4.69 -9.24 20.23
CA GLY A 278 4.86 -9.16 18.80
C GLY A 278 4.17 -10.26 18.01
N VAL A 279 3.28 -11.05 18.61
CA VAL A 279 2.57 -12.17 17.99
C VAL A 279 1.08 -11.88 17.88
N TYR A 280 0.53 -12.01 16.67
CA TYR A 280 -0.91 -11.83 16.46
C TYR A 280 -1.67 -13.12 16.84
N GLY A 281 -1.77 -13.35 18.15
CA GLY A 281 -2.53 -14.46 18.75
C GLY A 281 -3.99 -14.10 19.07
N SER A 282 -4.68 -15.03 19.72
CA SER A 282 -6.09 -14.90 20.11
C SER A 282 -6.36 -13.70 21.01
N GLN A 283 -5.46 -13.38 21.94
CA GLN A 283 -5.60 -12.20 22.80
C GLN A 283 -5.57 -10.89 21.99
N THR A 284 -4.62 -10.77 21.07
CA THR A 284 -4.51 -9.61 20.16
C THR A 284 -5.78 -9.49 19.31
N GLU A 285 -6.28 -10.60 18.75
CA GLU A 285 -7.51 -10.62 17.97
C GLU A 285 -8.72 -10.12 18.78
N VAL A 286 -8.89 -10.57 20.03
CA VAL A 286 -9.98 -10.13 20.91
C VAL A 286 -9.91 -8.61 21.14
N VAL A 287 -8.73 -8.06 21.42
CA VAL A 287 -8.62 -6.62 21.67
C VAL A 287 -8.78 -5.80 20.40
N VAL A 288 -8.34 -6.29 19.24
CA VAL A 288 -8.62 -5.65 17.96
C VAL A 288 -10.13 -5.58 17.70
N LYS A 289 -10.86 -6.68 17.93
CA LYS A 289 -12.34 -6.68 17.80
C LYS A 289 -12.99 -5.69 18.75
N ASN A 290 -12.53 -5.60 19.99
CA ASN A 290 -13.05 -4.63 20.97
C ASN A 290 -12.77 -3.18 20.55
N PHE A 291 -11.55 -2.89 20.10
CA PHE A 291 -11.17 -1.60 19.54
C PHE A 291 -12.06 -1.22 18.35
N GLN A 292 -12.30 -2.15 17.43
CA GLN A 292 -13.17 -1.94 16.28
C GLN A 292 -14.59 -1.58 16.71
N LYS A 293 -15.20 -2.37 17.63
CA LYS A 293 -16.53 -2.07 18.18
C LYS A 293 -16.61 -0.68 18.80
N GLN A 294 -15.63 -0.33 19.64
CA GLN A 294 -15.56 0.97 20.31
C GLN A 294 -15.43 2.14 19.33
N ASN A 295 -14.90 1.90 18.14
CA ASN A 295 -14.70 2.91 17.11
C ASN A 295 -15.77 2.88 15.99
N GLY A 296 -16.84 2.09 16.16
CA GLY A 296 -17.92 1.96 15.18
C GLY A 296 -17.49 1.27 13.89
N LEU A 297 -16.51 0.36 13.98
CA LEU A 297 -16.02 -0.44 12.87
C LEU A 297 -16.55 -1.88 12.99
N ASP A 298 -16.54 -2.60 11.86
CA ASP A 298 -16.80 -4.04 11.85
C ASP A 298 -15.74 -4.77 12.69
N ALA A 299 -16.21 -5.58 13.64
CA ALA A 299 -15.36 -6.28 14.60
C ALA A 299 -14.82 -7.61 14.04
N ASP A 300 -14.14 -7.53 12.90
CA ASP A 300 -13.63 -8.67 12.15
C ASP A 300 -12.28 -9.21 12.68
N GLY A 301 -11.62 -8.47 13.58
CA GLY A 301 -10.31 -8.85 14.12
C GLY A 301 -9.18 -8.63 13.13
N ILE A 302 -9.39 -7.81 12.09
CA ILE A 302 -8.41 -7.47 11.05
C ILE A 302 -8.13 -5.96 11.10
N ILE A 303 -6.86 -5.59 11.30
CA ILE A 303 -6.44 -4.19 11.18
C ILE A 303 -6.29 -3.86 9.69
N GLY A 304 -7.36 -3.30 9.12
CA GLY A 304 -7.36 -2.72 7.77
C GLY A 304 -7.28 -1.19 7.77
N PRO A 305 -7.48 -0.55 6.61
CA PRO A 305 -7.40 0.90 6.44
C PRO A 305 -8.23 1.71 7.44
N ALA A 306 -9.46 1.28 7.74
CA ALA A 306 -10.33 1.97 8.70
C ALA A 306 -9.78 1.89 10.13
N SER A 307 -9.29 0.72 10.54
CA SER A 307 -8.64 0.53 11.84
C SER A 307 -7.36 1.37 11.94
N TRP A 308 -6.54 1.40 10.89
CA TRP A 308 -5.35 2.25 10.83
C TRP A 308 -5.66 3.74 10.91
N GLN A 309 -6.75 4.19 10.27
CA GLN A 309 -7.20 5.58 10.37
C GLN A 309 -7.56 5.94 11.81
N LYS A 310 -8.17 5.03 12.57
CA LYS A 310 -8.47 5.24 14.00
C LYS A 310 -7.22 5.18 14.88
N LEU A 311 -6.21 4.39 14.51
CA LEU A 311 -4.96 4.29 15.25
C LEU A 311 -4.05 5.50 15.02
N ILE A 312 -3.75 5.86 13.77
CA ILE A 312 -2.68 6.81 13.42
C ILE A 312 -3.07 7.84 12.35
N GLY A 313 -4.37 7.90 12.02
CA GLY A 313 -4.91 8.85 11.06
C GLY A 313 -5.31 10.19 11.64
#